data_AF-A0A357VTH3-F1
#
_entry.id   AF-A0A357VTH3-F1
#
_cell.length_a   1.000
_cell.length_b   1.000
_cell.length_c   1.000
_cell.angle_alpha   90.00
_cell.angle_beta   90.00
_cell.angle_gamma   90.00
#
_symmetry.space_group_name_H-M   'P 1'
#
loop_
_entity.id
_entity.type
_entity.pdbx_description
1 polymer ?
#
loop_
_entity_poly.entity_id
_entity_poly.type
_entity_poly.pdbx_seq_one_letter_code
_entity_poly.pdbx_strand_id
1 'polypeptide(L)'
;MYWRYAVRRILMGVVIYVVIIFIYSALFNTVMDQTLNSQIVEQVNGEMMKMSQVGTDPQYLLEYRQRRISELRQLYHLDDPVLSRIFWRAIDTLTFNYGNSTVMRSFEGETDVLKIVLERIPNTLMLFTTAIIIDILIGVWLGIKKAQKAGRTMDKTTSIITMGVYGLPSWWFGMVMIMLFAFAIPIFPSGGMN
;
A
#
# COMPACT_ATOMS: atom_id res chain seq x y z
N MET A 1 -29.25 -19.78 17.14
CA MET A 1 -29.89 -18.48 16.80
C MET A 1 -28.92 -17.44 16.22
N TYR A 2 -27.60 -17.53 16.45
CA TYR A 2 -26.60 -16.55 15.97
C TYR A 2 -26.18 -16.65 14.50
N TRP A 3 -26.42 -17.79 13.83
CA TRP A 3 -25.99 -18.02 12.43
C TRP A 3 -26.59 -17.02 11.45
N ARG A 4 -27.89 -16.70 11.57
CA ARG A 4 -28.56 -15.72 10.70
C ARG A 4 -27.97 -14.31 10.84
N TYR A 5 -27.55 -13.94 12.05
CA TYR A 5 -26.90 -12.67 12.30
C TYR A 5 -25.48 -12.65 11.71
N ALA A 6 -24.70 -13.71 11.91
CA ALA A 6 -23.37 -13.85 11.34
C ALA A 6 -23.40 -13.77 9.80
N VAL A 7 -24.31 -14.50 9.15
CA VAL A 7 -24.47 -14.47 7.69
C VAL A 7 -24.86 -13.08 7.19
N ARG A 8 -25.82 -12.40 7.84
CA ARG A 8 -26.19 -11.02 7.45
C ARG A 8 -25.02 -10.05 7.59
N ARG A 9 -24.22 -10.16 8.65
CA ARG A 9 -23.02 -9.32 8.86
C ARG A 9 -21.96 -9.56 7.80
N ILE A 10 -21.71 -10.82 7.45
CA ILE A 10 -20.75 -11.17 6.38
C ILE A 10 -21.23 -10.64 5.03
N LEU A 11 -22.50 -10.86 4.67
CA LEU A 11 -23.07 -10.34 3.43
C LEU A 11 -23.02 -8.81 3.37
N MET A 12 -23.39 -8.12 4.46
CA MET A 12 -23.24 -6.67 4.54
C MET A 12 -21.79 -6.23 4.39
N GLY A 13 -20.83 -6.95 4.99
CA GLY A 13 -19.41 -6.69 4.85
C GLY A 13 -18.95 -6.79 3.39
N VAL A 14 -19.37 -7.84 2.68
CA VAL A 14 -19.06 -8.02 1.25
C VAL A 14 -19.67 -6.91 0.41
N VAL A 15 -20.94 -6.55 0.65
CA VAL A 15 -21.61 -5.46 -0.07
C VAL A 15 -20.91 -4.13 0.18
N ILE A 16 -20.58 -3.82 1.43
CA ILE A 16 -19.84 -2.60 1.79
C ILE A 16 -18.47 -2.59 1.10
N TYR A 17 -17.76 -3.72 1.09
CA TYR A 17 -16.46 -3.84 0.43
C TYR A 17 -16.55 -3.55 -1.08
N VAL A 18 -17.55 -4.12 -1.76
CA VAL A 18 -17.79 -3.83 -3.18
C VAL A 18 -18.11 -2.34 -3.39
N VAL A 19 -19.00 -1.76 -2.58
CA VAL A 19 -19.33 -0.33 -2.65
C VAL A 19 -18.09 0.54 -2.45
N ILE A 20 -17.24 0.20 -1.47
CA ILE A 20 -15.98 0.88 -1.20
C ILE A 20 -15.07 0.79 -2.43
N ILE A 21 -14.92 -0.37 -3.06
CA ILE A 21 -14.10 -0.52 -4.29
C ILE A 21 -14.62 0.36 -5.41
N PHE A 22 -15.94 0.42 -5.62
CA PHE A 22 -16.51 1.30 -6.64
C PHE A 22 -16.24 2.78 -6.33
N ILE A 23 -16.35 3.19 -5.06
CA ILE A 23 -16.00 4.55 -4.63
C ILE A 23 -14.51 4.82 -4.85
N TYR A 24 -13.62 3.91 -4.47
CA TYR A 24 -12.17 4.04 -4.72
C TYR A 24 -11.88 4.12 -6.21
N SER A 25 -12.46 3.25 -7.03
CA SER A 25 -12.31 3.26 -8.48
C SER A 25 -12.75 4.60 -9.07
N ALA A 26 -13.86 5.17 -8.59
CA ALA A 26 -14.32 6.49 -9.00
C ALA A 26 -13.37 7.62 -8.57
N LEU A 27 -12.91 7.59 -7.31
CA LEU A 27 -12.01 8.60 -6.75
C LEU A 27 -10.63 8.61 -7.44
N PHE A 28 -10.11 7.43 -7.76
CA PHE A 28 -8.75 7.26 -8.31
C PHE A 28 -8.73 7.05 -9.83
N ASN A 29 -9.87 7.15 -10.52
CA ASN A 29 -9.96 6.97 -11.97
C ASN A 29 -8.97 7.86 -12.75
N THR A 30 -8.83 9.12 -12.35
CA THR A 30 -7.93 10.09 -12.99
C THR A 30 -6.45 9.73 -12.79
N VAL A 31 -6.08 9.30 -11.59
CA VAL A 31 -4.72 8.86 -11.27
C VAL A 31 -4.40 7.61 -12.08
N MET A 32 -5.32 6.65 -12.16
CA MET A 32 -5.13 5.44 -12.95
C MET A 32 -5.01 5.73 -14.46
N ASP A 33 -5.77 6.68 -14.99
CA ASP A 33 -5.61 7.16 -16.37
C ASP A 33 -4.20 7.73 -16.61
N GLN A 34 -3.70 8.54 -15.68
CA GLN A 34 -2.37 9.13 -15.77
C GLN A 34 -1.29 8.06 -15.70
N THR A 35 -1.43 7.09 -14.78
CA THR A 35 -0.50 5.97 -14.63
C THR A 35 -0.45 5.13 -15.89
N LEU A 36 -1.59 4.70 -16.44
CA LEU A 36 -1.63 3.90 -17.67
C LEU A 36 -1.10 4.68 -18.87
N ASN A 37 -1.45 5.96 -19.03
CA ASN A 37 -0.87 6.78 -20.11
C ASN A 37 0.65 6.93 -19.98
N SER A 38 1.16 7.08 -18.76
CA SER A 38 2.61 7.15 -18.51
C SER A 38 3.30 5.85 -18.87
N GLN A 39 2.70 4.70 -18.51
CA GLN A 39 3.19 3.37 -18.92
C GLN A 39 3.19 3.19 -20.43
N ILE A 40 2.11 3.59 -21.12
CA ILE A 40 2.03 3.53 -22.59
C ILE A 40 3.15 4.37 -23.20
N VAL A 41 3.35 5.61 -22.74
CA VAL A 41 4.40 6.49 -23.27
C VAL A 41 5.78 5.93 -23.00
N GLU A 42 6.04 5.38 -21.82
CA GLU A 42 7.32 4.75 -21.47
C GLU A 42 7.59 3.51 -22.34
N GLN A 43 6.58 2.66 -22.51
CA GLN A 43 6.65 1.48 -23.38
C GLN A 43 6.98 1.89 -24.82
N VAL A 44 6.25 2.84 -25.39
CA VAL A 44 6.46 3.30 -26.77
C VAL A 44 7.81 3.99 -26.91
N ASN A 45 8.25 4.79 -25.93
CA ASN A 45 9.59 5.39 -25.95
C ASN A 45 10.68 4.31 -25.93
N GLY A 46 10.50 3.23 -25.17
CA GLY A 46 11.40 2.07 -25.16
C GLY A 46 11.44 1.33 -26.50
N GLU A 47 10.30 1.16 -27.16
CA GLU A 47 10.20 0.62 -28.53
C GLU A 47 10.95 1.54 -29.52
N MET A 48 10.75 2.85 -29.43
CA MET A 48 11.42 3.85 -30.28
C MET A 48 12.93 3.88 -30.09
N MET A 49 13.44 3.78 -28.86
CA MET A 49 14.89 3.75 -28.61
C MET A 49 15.56 2.58 -29.32
N LYS A 50 14.92 1.41 -29.34
CA LYS A 50 15.40 0.24 -30.09
C LYS A 50 15.39 0.47 -31.60
N MET A 51 14.36 1.13 -32.14
CA MET A 51 14.26 1.43 -33.57
C MET A 51 15.21 2.54 -34.04
N SER A 52 15.45 3.54 -33.19
CA SER A 52 16.39 4.64 -33.46
C SER A 52 17.83 4.14 -33.55
N GLN A 53 18.19 3.10 -32.80
CA GLN A 53 19.52 2.48 -32.88
C GLN A 53 19.79 1.81 -34.24
N VAL A 54 18.74 1.46 -34.99
CA VAL A 54 18.82 0.82 -36.32
C VAL A 54 18.89 1.87 -37.46
N GLY A 55 18.98 3.16 -37.14
CA GLY A 55 19.13 4.23 -38.14
C GLY A 55 17.84 4.58 -38.88
N THR A 56 16.69 4.41 -38.23
CA THR A 56 15.37 4.68 -38.80
C THR A 56 15.13 6.18 -39.03
N ASP A 57 14.41 6.52 -40.11
CA ASP A 57 14.02 7.91 -40.47
C ASP A 57 13.26 8.61 -39.31
N PRO A 58 13.68 9.82 -38.88
CA PRO A 58 13.00 10.61 -37.86
C PRO A 58 11.50 10.83 -38.09
N GLN A 59 11.06 10.99 -39.34
CA GLN A 59 9.64 11.24 -39.63
C GLN A 59 8.78 9.99 -39.41
N TYR A 60 9.29 8.83 -39.81
CA TYR A 60 8.64 7.54 -39.58
C TYR A 60 8.50 7.22 -38.07
N LEU A 61 9.52 7.56 -37.26
CA LEU A 61 9.48 7.33 -35.81
C LEU A 61 8.35 8.11 -35.12
N LEU A 62 8.05 9.33 -35.59
CA LEU A 62 6.98 10.16 -35.05
C LEU A 62 5.60 9.59 -35.40
N GLU A 63 5.41 9.17 -36.65
CA GLU A 63 4.16 8.53 -37.08
C GLU A 63 3.93 7.20 -36.36
N TYR A 64 4.99 6.39 -36.23
CA TYR A 64 4.96 5.15 -35.46
C TYR A 64 4.54 5.40 -34.00
N ARG A 65 5.14 6.40 -33.35
CA ARG A 65 4.82 6.76 -31.96
C ARG A 65 3.34 7.11 -31.79
N GLN A 66 2.81 7.97 -32.64
CA GLN A 66 1.42 8.42 -32.55
C GLN A 66 0.45 7.26 -32.76
N ARG A 67 0.67 6.46 -33.81
CA ARG A 67 -0.14 5.27 -34.09
C ARG A 67 -0.11 4.30 -32.91
N ARG A 68 1.09 4.00 -32.40
CA ARG A 68 1.28 3.05 -31.31
C ARG A 68 0.62 3.49 -30.01
N ILE A 69 0.72 4.77 -29.66
CA ILE A 69 0.03 5.33 -28.48
C ILE A 69 -1.49 5.20 -28.65
N SER A 70 -2.04 5.53 -29.83
CA SER A 70 -3.48 5.43 -30.07
C SER A 70 -4.00 3.99 -29.99
N GLU A 71 -3.27 3.03 -30.56
CA GLU A 71 -3.60 1.60 -30.49
C GLU A 71 -3.64 1.10 -29.04
N LEU A 72 -2.62 1.46 -28.24
CA LEU A 72 -2.54 1.04 -26.84
C LEU A 72 -3.62 1.71 -25.98
N ARG A 73 -3.96 2.98 -26.23
CA ARG A 73 -5.05 3.67 -25.51
C ARG A 73 -6.40 2.99 -25.74
N GLN A 74 -6.66 2.55 -26.97
CA GLN A 74 -7.86 1.81 -27.30
C GLN A 74 -7.87 0.42 -26.62
N LEU A 75 -6.74 -0.29 -26.61
CA LEU A 75 -6.60 -1.60 -25.95
C LEU A 75 -6.84 -1.53 -24.43
N TYR A 76 -6.38 -0.47 -23.77
CA TYR A 76 -6.55 -0.25 -22.32
C TYR A 76 -7.87 0.44 -21.96
N HIS A 77 -8.82 0.57 -22.89
CA HIS A 77 -10.11 1.22 -22.65
C HIS A 77 -9.98 2.66 -22.12
N LEU A 78 -8.88 3.36 -22.42
CA LEU A 78 -8.62 4.71 -21.89
C LEU A 78 -9.54 5.77 -22.51
N ASP A 79 -10.06 5.50 -23.69
CA ASP A 79 -10.96 6.38 -24.44
C ASP A 79 -12.45 6.07 -24.18
N ASP A 80 -12.76 5.05 -23.37
CA ASP A 80 -14.12 4.69 -22.99
C ASP A 80 -14.75 5.72 -22.03
N PRO A 81 -16.10 5.81 -21.96
CA PRO A 81 -16.79 6.65 -20.99
C PRO A 81 -16.32 6.40 -19.56
N VAL A 82 -16.24 7.47 -18.76
CA VAL A 82 -15.74 7.43 -17.37
C VAL A 82 -16.42 6.33 -16.54
N LEU A 83 -17.75 6.19 -16.66
CA LEU A 83 -18.52 5.17 -15.94
C LEU A 83 -18.07 3.73 -16.26
N SER A 84 -17.81 3.44 -17.54
CA SER A 84 -17.32 2.13 -17.98
C SER A 84 -15.93 1.85 -17.41
N ARG A 85 -15.04 2.86 -17.44
CA ARG A 85 -13.69 2.73 -16.89
C ARG A 85 -13.70 2.46 -15.38
N ILE A 86 -14.56 3.16 -14.63
CA ILE A 86 -14.74 2.91 -13.19
C ILE A 86 -15.22 1.48 -12.94
N PHE A 87 -16.16 0.99 -13.73
CA PHE A 87 -16.71 -0.36 -13.60
C PHE A 87 -15.66 -1.44 -13.85
N TRP A 88 -14.94 -1.37 -14.98
CA TRP A 88 -13.90 -2.37 -15.30
C TRP A 88 -12.78 -2.37 -14.29
N ARG A 89 -12.33 -1.18 -13.83
CA ARG A 89 -11.30 -1.07 -12.79
C ARG A 89 -11.74 -1.61 -11.43
N ALA A 90 -13.00 -1.43 -11.08
CA ALA A 90 -13.56 -2.01 -9.87
C ALA A 90 -13.58 -3.54 -9.97
N ILE A 91 -13.91 -4.10 -11.15
CA ILE A 91 -13.83 -5.53 -11.41
C ILE A 91 -12.39 -6.03 -11.33
N ASP A 92 -11.44 -5.37 -12.00
CA ASP A 92 -10.02 -5.73 -11.98
C ASP A 92 -9.51 -5.84 -10.53
N THR A 93 -9.84 -4.83 -9.70
CA THR A 93 -9.53 -4.80 -8.26
C THR A 93 -10.15 -5.99 -7.51
N LEU A 94 -11.41 -6.33 -7.79
CA LEU A 94 -12.09 -7.50 -7.19
C LEU A 94 -11.48 -8.83 -7.62
N THR A 95 -10.94 -8.91 -8.84
CA THR A 95 -10.27 -10.09 -9.38
C THR A 95 -8.78 -10.17 -9.05
N PHE A 96 -8.26 -9.26 -8.22
CA PHE A 96 -6.85 -9.15 -7.85
C PHE A 96 -5.91 -8.83 -9.03
N ASN A 97 -6.44 -8.21 -10.08
CA ASN A 97 -5.66 -7.72 -11.21
C ASN A 97 -5.29 -6.24 -10.98
N TYR A 98 -4.18 -6.01 -10.26
CA TYR A 98 -3.74 -4.66 -9.89
C TYR A 98 -2.83 -4.00 -10.95
N GLY A 99 -2.43 -4.73 -11.99
CA GLY A 99 -1.52 -4.25 -13.02
C GLY A 99 -0.09 -4.02 -12.52
N ASN A 100 0.64 -3.15 -13.24
CA ASN A 100 2.03 -2.83 -12.96
C ASN A 100 2.18 -1.47 -12.26
N SER A 101 3.13 -1.39 -11.33
CA SER A 101 3.52 -0.19 -10.61
C SER A 101 4.52 0.64 -11.42
N THR A 102 4.35 1.96 -11.39
CA THR A 102 5.30 2.94 -11.96
C THR A 102 6.20 3.57 -10.90
N VAL A 103 5.88 3.42 -9.62
CA VAL A 103 6.53 4.12 -8.51
C VAL A 103 7.39 3.21 -7.65
N MET A 104 7.10 1.92 -7.65
CA MET A 104 7.72 0.93 -6.77
C MET A 104 8.00 -0.35 -7.55
N ARG A 105 9.08 -1.03 -7.18
CA ARG A 105 9.43 -2.36 -7.68
C ARG A 105 9.62 -3.33 -6.52
N SER A 106 9.61 -4.63 -6.83
CA SER A 106 10.00 -5.67 -5.88
C SER A 106 11.50 -5.59 -5.60
N PHE A 107 12.00 -6.31 -4.59
CA PHE A 107 13.45 -6.43 -4.36
C PHE A 107 14.16 -7.07 -5.56
N GLU A 108 13.44 -7.91 -6.31
CA GLU A 108 13.91 -8.54 -7.57
C GLU A 108 13.72 -7.65 -8.81
N GLY A 109 13.15 -6.46 -8.65
CA GLY A 109 12.95 -5.49 -9.75
C GLY A 109 11.69 -5.68 -10.58
N GLU A 110 10.77 -6.54 -10.16
CA GLU A 110 9.46 -6.73 -10.81
C GLU A 110 8.54 -5.53 -10.56
N THR A 111 7.67 -5.27 -11.53
CA THR A 111 6.70 -4.17 -11.49
C THR A 111 5.27 -4.62 -11.18
N ASP A 112 4.98 -5.92 -11.17
CA ASP A 112 3.65 -6.44 -10.84
C ASP A 112 3.28 -6.11 -9.39
N VAL A 113 2.19 -5.35 -9.22
CA VAL A 113 1.74 -4.86 -7.91
C VAL A 113 1.43 -6.02 -6.97
N LEU A 114 0.85 -7.11 -7.46
CA LEU A 114 0.49 -8.24 -6.60
C LEU A 114 1.75 -8.87 -5.99
N LYS A 115 2.79 -9.06 -6.79
CA LYS A 115 4.07 -9.63 -6.33
C LYS A 115 4.79 -8.72 -5.35
N ILE A 116 4.84 -7.41 -5.65
CA ILE A 116 5.37 -6.36 -4.77
C ILE A 116 4.70 -6.41 -3.38
N VAL A 117 3.38 -6.59 -3.33
CA VAL A 117 2.62 -6.69 -2.07
C VAL A 117 2.95 -7.98 -1.35
N LEU A 118 2.89 -9.13 -2.05
CA LEU A 118 3.16 -10.45 -1.47
C LEU A 118 4.56 -10.55 -0.85
N GLU A 119 5.55 -9.92 -1.46
CA GLU A 119 6.93 -9.84 -0.95
C GLU A 119 7.05 -9.08 0.38
N ARG A 120 6.18 -8.08 0.62
CA ARG A 120 6.20 -7.24 1.84
C ARG A 120 5.35 -7.80 2.98
N ILE A 121 4.40 -8.69 2.68
CA ILE A 121 3.49 -9.28 3.67
C ILE A 121 4.26 -9.99 4.80
N PRO A 122 5.26 -10.86 4.56
CA PRO A 122 5.98 -11.55 5.63
C PRO A 122 6.63 -10.60 6.64
N ASN A 123 7.30 -9.55 6.16
CA ASN A 123 7.94 -8.55 7.01
C ASN A 123 6.91 -7.77 7.85
N THR A 124 5.77 -7.44 7.25
CA THR A 124 4.66 -6.76 7.95
C THR A 124 4.07 -7.66 9.04
N LEU A 125 3.85 -8.94 8.73
CA LEU A 125 3.34 -9.92 9.68
C LEU A 125 4.32 -10.15 10.83
N MET A 126 5.61 -10.26 10.55
CA MET A 126 6.63 -10.42 11.58
C MET A 126 6.66 -9.20 12.52
N LEU A 127 6.71 -7.99 11.94
CA LEU A 127 6.71 -6.74 12.71
C LEU A 127 5.46 -6.62 13.59
N PHE A 128 4.28 -6.81 12.99
CA PHE A 128 3.00 -6.65 13.69
C PHE A 128 2.79 -7.70 14.78
N THR A 129 3.13 -8.96 14.49
CA THR A 129 2.99 -10.07 15.44
C THR A 129 3.91 -9.88 16.63
N THR A 130 5.18 -9.54 16.41
CA THR A 130 6.13 -9.27 17.50
C THR A 130 5.69 -8.08 18.35
N ALA A 131 5.23 -6.99 17.71
CA ALA A 131 4.73 -5.82 18.42
C ALA A 131 3.51 -6.17 19.30
N ILE A 132 2.54 -6.92 18.78
CA ILE A 132 1.35 -7.35 19.52
C ILE A 132 1.72 -8.23 20.71
N ILE A 133 2.61 -9.20 20.53
CA ILE A 133 3.01 -10.10 21.62
C ILE A 133 3.63 -9.28 22.75
N ILE A 134 4.53 -8.35 22.44
CA ILE A 134 5.17 -7.48 23.43
C ILE A 134 4.13 -6.59 24.12
N ASP A 135 3.23 -5.98 23.36
CA ASP A 135 2.17 -5.10 23.88
C ASP A 135 1.22 -5.85 24.83
N ILE A 136 0.78 -7.05 24.45
CA ILE A 136 -0.05 -7.90 25.31
C ILE A 136 0.70 -8.28 26.58
N LEU A 137 1.94 -8.77 26.47
CA LEU A 137 2.70 -9.21 27.65
C LEU A 137 2.93 -8.07 28.64
N ILE A 138 3.39 -6.91 28.16
CA ILE A 138 3.68 -5.75 29.02
C ILE A 138 2.38 -5.10 29.50
N GLY A 139 1.42 -4.89 28.60
CA GLY A 139 0.15 -4.22 28.89
C GLY A 139 -0.71 -5.00 29.88
N VAL A 140 -0.84 -6.31 29.70
CA VAL A 140 -1.58 -7.17 30.65
C VAL A 140 -0.85 -7.22 32.00
N TRP A 141 0.47 -7.39 32.00
CA TRP A 141 1.25 -7.42 33.24
C TRP A 141 1.11 -6.13 34.04
N LEU A 142 1.29 -4.96 33.40
CA LEU A 142 1.10 -3.65 34.02
C LEU A 142 -0.35 -3.43 34.45
N GLY A 143 -1.32 -3.82 33.62
CA GLY A 143 -2.75 -3.70 33.90
C GLY A 143 -3.17 -4.45 35.17
N ILE A 144 -2.78 -5.72 35.29
CA ILE A 144 -3.05 -6.54 36.48
C ILE A 144 -2.42 -5.89 37.72
N LYS A 145 -1.16 -5.45 37.62
CA LYS A 145 -0.45 -4.83 38.74
C LYS A 145 -1.09 -3.52 39.19
N LYS A 146 -1.58 -2.70 38.27
CA LYS A 146 -2.32 -1.45 38.57
C LYS A 146 -3.66 -1.77 39.24
N ALA A 147 -4.41 -2.75 38.71
CA ALA A 147 -5.70 -3.16 39.25
C ALA A 147 -5.62 -3.68 40.69
N GLN A 148 -4.55 -4.41 41.02
CA GLN A 148 -4.34 -4.93 42.39
C GLN A 148 -4.05 -3.84 43.43
N LYS A 149 -3.51 -2.67 43.02
CA LYS A 149 -3.07 -1.60 43.93
C LYS A 149 -3.39 -0.22 43.37
N ALA A 150 -4.68 0.03 43.13
CA ALA A 150 -5.19 1.29 42.63
C ALA A 150 -4.74 2.48 43.52
N GLY A 151 -4.35 3.59 42.89
CA GLY A 151 -3.94 4.82 43.58
C GLY A 151 -2.53 4.81 44.17
N ARG A 152 -1.78 3.70 44.05
CA ARG A 152 -0.37 3.62 44.52
C ARG A 152 0.56 4.40 43.59
N THR A 153 1.78 4.69 44.05
CA THR A 153 2.82 5.41 43.27
C THR A 153 3.03 4.81 41.88
N MET A 154 3.05 3.48 41.75
CA MET A 154 3.19 2.82 40.45
C MET A 154 2.03 3.13 39.49
N ASP A 155 0.79 3.17 39.99
CA ASP A 155 -0.38 3.52 39.19
C ASP A 155 -0.30 4.98 38.70
N LYS A 156 0.07 5.91 39.60
CA LYS A 156 0.24 7.33 39.28
C LYS A 156 1.38 7.57 38.28
N THR A 157 2.57 7.03 38.54
CA THR A 157 3.74 7.23 37.69
C THR A 157 3.54 6.65 36.30
N THR A 158 3.05 5.40 36.19
CA THR A 158 2.78 4.81 34.87
C THR A 158 1.73 5.60 34.11
N SER A 159 0.67 6.08 34.78
CA SER A 159 -0.36 6.89 34.12
C SER A 159 0.17 8.24 33.61
N ILE A 160 1.04 8.91 34.37
CA ILE A 160 1.71 10.15 33.92
C ILE A 160 2.60 9.87 32.72
N ILE A 161 3.40 8.80 32.75
CA ILE A 161 4.27 8.42 31.62
C ILE A 161 3.43 8.11 30.39
N THR A 162 2.38 7.31 30.52
CA THR A 162 1.48 6.98 29.41
C THR A 162 0.86 8.23 28.82
N MET A 163 0.38 9.16 29.65
CA MET A 163 -0.20 10.42 29.18
C MET A 163 0.83 11.28 28.44
N GLY A 164 2.08 11.33 28.93
CA GLY A 164 3.18 12.02 28.25
C GLY A 164 3.49 11.41 26.88
N VAL A 165 3.65 10.08 26.81
CA VAL A 165 3.93 9.37 25.54
C VAL A 165 2.77 9.51 24.56
N TYR A 166 1.53 9.43 25.02
CA TYR A 166 0.33 9.55 24.18
C TYR A 166 0.15 10.96 23.61
N GLY A 167 0.71 11.98 24.26
CA GLY A 167 0.73 13.36 23.75
C GLY A 167 1.74 13.57 22.63
N LEU A 168 2.66 12.64 22.40
CA LEU A 168 3.68 12.76 21.35
C LEU A 168 3.12 12.34 19.99
N PRO A 169 3.46 13.05 18.89
CA PRO A 169 3.14 12.59 17.55
C PRO A 169 3.82 11.24 17.27
N SER A 170 3.06 10.25 16.79
CA SER A 170 3.57 8.89 16.56
C SER A 170 4.76 8.84 15.60
N TRP A 171 4.71 9.64 14.53
CA TRP A 171 5.80 9.76 13.56
C TRP A 171 7.08 10.31 14.21
N TRP A 172 6.97 11.31 15.09
CA TRP A 172 8.10 11.93 15.78
C TRP A 172 8.71 10.97 16.80
N PHE A 173 7.86 10.32 17.58
CA PHE A 173 8.30 9.31 18.54
C PHE A 173 9.02 8.16 17.83
N GLY A 174 8.51 7.70 16.69
CA GLY A 174 9.18 6.72 15.83
C GLY A 174 10.58 7.15 15.40
N MET A 175 10.75 8.41 14.95
CA MET A 175 12.06 8.95 14.59
C MET A 175 13.03 8.99 15.78
N VAL A 176 12.56 9.42 16.95
CA VAL A 176 13.38 9.43 18.19
C VAL A 176 13.78 8.02 18.59
N MET A 177 12.88 7.03 18.49
CA MET A 177 13.19 5.63 18.78
C MET A 177 14.22 5.06 17.80
N ILE A 178 14.13 5.39 16.50
CA ILE A 178 15.15 5.01 15.51
C ILE A 178 16.50 5.63 15.88
N MET A 179 16.54 6.93 16.20
CA MET A 179 17.78 7.60 16.59
C MET A 179 18.40 6.97 17.85
N LEU A 180 17.56 6.63 18.83
CA LEU A 180 17.99 6.00 20.07
C LEU A 180 18.52 4.58 19.84
N PHE A 181 17.80 3.73 19.11
CA PHE A 181 18.11 2.30 19.01
C PHE A 181 18.92 1.86 17.79
N ALA A 182 19.06 2.72 16.78
CA ALA A 182 19.94 2.45 15.64
C ALA A 182 21.29 3.16 15.76
N PHE A 183 21.37 4.29 16.47
CA PHE A 183 22.57 5.12 16.53
C PHE A 183 23.14 5.29 17.95
N ALA A 184 22.33 5.70 18.92
CA ALA A 184 22.84 5.95 20.28
C ALA A 184 23.12 4.64 21.05
N ILE A 185 22.21 3.68 20.95
CA ILE A 185 22.30 2.34 21.52
C ILE A 185 22.02 1.39 20.37
N PRO A 186 23.03 0.97 19.59
CA PRO A 186 22.84 0.25 18.31
C PRO A 186 22.40 -1.20 18.53
N ILE A 187 21.17 -1.37 19.02
CA ILE A 187 20.49 -2.66 19.21
C ILE A 187 19.93 -3.15 17.87
N PHE A 188 19.52 -2.23 17.00
CA PHE A 188 18.96 -2.53 15.68
C PHE A 188 19.81 -1.90 14.56
N PRO A 189 19.84 -2.52 13.37
CA PRO A 189 20.46 -1.89 12.19
C PRO A 189 19.67 -0.65 11.76
N SER A 190 20.36 0.31 11.16
CA SER A 190 19.74 1.52 10.60
C SER A 190 19.05 1.30 9.24
N GLY A 191 19.25 0.13 8.62
CA GLY A 191 18.69 -0.28 7.33
C GLY A 191 17.65 -1.39 7.44
N GLY A 192 16.97 -1.70 6.33
CA GLY A 192 15.96 -2.76 6.23
C GLY A 192 16.49 -4.16 6.55
N MET A 193 15.58 -5.13 6.63
CA MET A 193 15.94 -6.55 6.73
C MET A 193 16.36 -7.05 5.35
N ASN A 194 17.56 -7.64 5.27
CA ASN A 194 18.13 -8.20 4.03
C ASN A 194 17.26 -9.30 3.44
#